data_AF-A0A3N5YJA7-F1
#
_entry.id   AF-A0A3N5YJA7-F1
#
_cell.length_a   1.000
_cell.length_b   1.000
_cell.length_c   1.000
_cell.angle_alpha   90.00
_cell.angle_beta   90.00
_cell.angle_gamma   90.00
#
_symmetry.space_group_name_H-M   'P 1'
#
loop_
_entity.id
_entity.type
_entity.pdbx_description
1 polymer ?
#
loop_
_entity_poly.entity_id
_entity_poly.type
_entity_poly.pdbx_seq_one_letter_code
_entity_poly.pdbx_strand_id
1 'polypeptide(L)' 'MKGFWVGWASATVSRRPDGYYLSRVGGIAKPRINGLKVKTSQRLQDLDVIDIGPVKLQFFMKNEPKGRAA' A
#
# COMPACT_ATOMS: atom_id res chain seq x y z
N MET A 1 -4.51 -26.80 -0.69
CA MET A 1 -3.38 -26.18 0.03
C MET A 1 -2.78 -25.08 -0.86
N LYS A 2 -3.31 -23.85 -0.81
CA LYS A 2 -2.75 -22.67 -1.51
C LYS A 2 -2.65 -21.57 -0.45
N GLY A 3 -1.44 -21.19 -0.05
CA GLY A 3 -1.27 -20.08 0.90
C GLY A 3 -0.09 -20.19 1.87
N PHE A 4 0.58 -21.34 2.00
CA PHE A 4 1.72 -21.45 2.92
C PHE A 4 2.99 -20.70 2.44
N TRP A 5 2.98 -20.23 1.19
CA TRP A 5 3.98 -19.30 0.65
C TRP A 5 3.45 -17.85 0.49
N VAL A 6 2.18 -17.60 0.83
CA VAL A 6 1.63 -16.26 1.15
C VAL A 6 1.95 -15.93 2.63
N GLY A 7 3.04 -16.51 3.17
CA GLY A 7 3.38 -16.52 4.59
C GLY A 7 4.15 -15.31 5.12
N TRP A 8 4.59 -14.37 4.26
CA TRP A 8 5.33 -13.17 4.72
C TRP A 8 4.80 -11.85 4.14
N ALA A 9 3.58 -11.83 3.63
CA ALA A 9 2.95 -10.56 3.27
C ALA A 9 2.65 -9.77 4.55
N SER A 10 3.28 -8.60 4.69
CA SER A 10 3.08 -7.72 5.85
C SER A 10 1.97 -6.69 5.60
N ALA A 11 1.71 -6.38 4.33
CA ALA A 11 0.66 -5.49 3.89
C ALA A 11 0.14 -5.87 2.50
N THR A 12 -1.10 -5.51 2.21
CA THR A 12 -1.68 -5.52 0.86
C THR A 12 -2.06 -4.10 0.46
N VAL A 13 -1.97 -3.81 -0.83
CA VAL A 13 -2.52 -2.58 -1.43
C VAL A 13 -3.69 -2.98 -2.33
N SER A 14 -4.86 -2.38 -2.10
CA SER A 14 -6.07 -2.65 -2.87
C SER A 14 -6.60 -1.37 -3.50
N ARG A 15 -6.93 -1.43 -4.79
CA ARG A 15 -7.63 -0.35 -5.49
C ARG A 15 -9.14 -0.50 -5.26
N ARG A 16 -9.77 0.57 -4.79
CA ARG A 16 -11.20 0.74 -4.61
C ARG A 16 -11.70 1.88 -5.52
N PRO A 17 -13.02 2.02 -5.75
CA PRO A 17 -13.57 3.07 -6.61
C PRO A 17 -13.12 4.49 -6.20
N ASP A 18 -12.89 4.70 -4.91
CA ASP A 18 -12.52 5.98 -4.31
C ASP A 18 -11.00 6.15 -4.10
N GLY A 19 -10.17 5.12 -4.30
CA GLY A 19 -8.72 5.26 -4.18
C GLY A 19 -7.97 3.98 -3.85
N TYR A 20 -6.74 4.14 -3.37
CA TYR A 20 -5.88 3.03 -2.97
C TYR A 20 -5.82 2.90 -1.47
N TYR A 21 -5.81 1.66 -0.98
CA TYR A 21 -5.85 1.36 0.44
C TYR A 21 -4.76 0.37 0.80
N LEU A 22 -4.01 0.65 1.86
CA LEU A 22 -3.04 -0.26 2.43
C LEU A 22 -3.63 -0.92 3.69
N SER A 23 -3.67 -2.25 3.70
CA SER A 23 -4.14 -3.06 4.83
C SER A 23 -3.03 -3.94 5.36
N ARG A 24 -2.94 -4.09 6.69
CA ARG A 24 -2.08 -5.11 7.30
C ARG A 24 -2.75 -6.47 7.19
N VAL A 25 -2.04 -7.47 6.68
CA VAL A 25 -2.56 -8.85 6.53
C VAL A 25 -1.84 -9.88 7.38
N GLY A 26 -0.92 -9.44 8.23
CA GLY A 26 -0.11 -10.29 9.09
C GLY A 26 1.36 -9.91 8.95
N GLY A 27 2.20 -10.91 8.64
CA GLY A 27 3.64 -10.74 8.48
C GLY A 27 4.34 -10.30 9.78
N ILE A 28 5.65 -10.48 9.82
CA ILE A 28 6.47 -10.05 10.98
C ILE A 28 6.66 -8.52 10.95
N ALA A 29 6.76 -7.93 9.75
CA ALA A 29 6.98 -6.50 9.61
C ALA A 29 5.68 -5.74 9.86
N LYS A 30 5.77 -4.70 10.69
CA LYS A 30 4.64 -3.84 11.02
C LYS A 30 4.65 -2.63 10.07
N PRO A 31 3.81 -2.61 9.01
CA PRO A 31 3.81 -1.51 8.06
C PRO A 31 3.50 -0.17 8.73
N ARG A 32 4.13 0.89 8.24
CA ARG A 32 3.88 2.29 8.61
C ARG A 32 3.65 3.13 7.37
N ILE A 33 2.80 4.15 7.48
CA ILE A 33 2.59 5.17 6.45
C ILE A 33 3.01 6.50 7.08
N ASN A 34 3.96 7.20 6.49
CA ASN A 34 4.55 8.44 6.99
C ASN A 34 4.99 8.33 8.47
N GLY A 35 5.58 7.20 8.84
CA GLY A 35 5.98 6.90 10.23
C GLY A 35 4.85 6.44 11.17
N LEU A 36 3.59 6.53 10.76
CA LEU A 36 2.43 6.11 11.56
C LEU A 36 2.10 4.63 11.35
N LYS A 37 1.94 3.87 12.44
CA LYS A 37 1.62 2.44 12.39
C LYS A 37 0.26 2.20 11.76
N VAL A 38 0.22 1.32 10.76
CA VAL A 38 -1.03 0.88 10.13
C VAL A 38 -1.68 -0.18 11.03
N LYS A 39 -2.77 0.19 11.71
CA LYS A 39 -3.57 -0.70 12.55
C LYS A 39 -4.73 -1.33 11.77
N THR A 40 -5.40 -0.54 10.94
CA THR A 40 -6.51 -0.92 10.08
C THR A 40 -6.22 -0.49 8.64
N SER A 41 -7.08 -0.86 7.68
CA SER A 41 -6.98 -0.39 6.31
C SER A 41 -6.96 1.14 6.25
N GLN A 42 -5.90 1.73 5.69
CA GLN A 42 -5.75 3.18 5.53
C GLN A 42 -5.67 3.55 4.05
N ARG A 43 -6.31 4.67 3.67
CA ARG A 43 -6.24 5.21 2.32
C ARG A 43 -4.86 5.81 2.08
N LEU A 44 -4.23 5.48 0.96
CA LEU A 44 -2.97 6.06 0.53
C LEU A 44 -3.23 7.37 -0.22
N GLN A 45 -2.41 8.38 0.10
CA GLN A 45 -2.32 9.64 -0.60
C GLN A 45 -1.06 9.70 -1.45
N ASP A 46 -1.07 10.54 -2.48
CA ASP A 46 0.10 10.74 -3.31
C ASP A 46 1.31 11.17 -2.46
N LEU A 47 2.48 10.62 -2.78
CA LEU A 47 3.75 10.80 -2.06
C LEU A 47 3.83 10.15 -0.68
N ASP A 48 2.83 9.38 -0.25
CA ASP A 48 2.91 8.64 1.02
C ASP A 48 4.13 7.71 1.06
N VAL A 49 4.88 7.79 2.15
CA VAL A 49 6.04 6.92 2.41
C VAL A 49 5.60 5.72 3.24
N ILE A 50 5.81 4.52 2.72
CA ILE A 50 5.44 3.27 3.35
C ILE A 50 6.70 2.55 3.84
N ASP A 51 6.80 2.30 5.14
CA ASP A 51 7.87 1.50 5.72
C ASP A 51 7.39 0.07 6.02
N ILE A 52 8.10 -0.94 5.53
CA ILE A 52 7.86 -2.36 5.79
C ILE A 52 9.18 -3.02 6.19
N GLY A 53 9.45 -3.08 7.51
CA GLY A 53 10.71 -3.63 8.01
C GLY A 53 11.90 -2.75 7.56
N PRO A 54 12.92 -3.31 6.89
CA PRO A 54 14.04 -2.53 6.35
C PRO A 54 13.71 -1.82 5.01
N VAL A 55 12.56 -2.11 4.40
CA VAL A 55 12.18 -1.57 3.09
C VAL A 55 11.37 -0.30 3.27
N LYS A 56 11.71 0.73 2.48
CA LYS A 56 10.94 1.98 2.36
C LYS A 56 10.46 2.13 0.91
N LEU A 57 9.18 2.42 0.75
CA LEU A 57 8.50 2.60 -0.53
C LEU A 57 7.85 3.98 -0.54
N GLN A 58 7.69 4.60 -1.71
CA GLN A 58 6.90 5.82 -1.85
C GLN A 58 5.78 5.56 -2.86
N PHE A 59 4.56 5.95 -2.47
CA PHE A 59 3.38 5.79 -3.30
C PHE A 59 3.21 6.99 -4.23
N PHE A 60 2.90 6.71 -5.50
CA PHE A 60 2.60 7.73 -6.50
C PHE A 60 1.36 7.34 -7.29
N MET A 61 0.44 8.28 -7.49
CA MET A 61 -0.68 8.13 -8.40
C MET A 61 -0.27 8.60 -9.79
N LYS A 62 -0.19 7.68 -10.75
CA LYS A 62 -0.05 8.07 -12.17
C LYS A 62 -1.37 8.71 -12.60
N ASN A 63 -1.43 10.04 -12.53
CA ASN A 63 -2.40 10.81 -13.27
C ASN A 63 -2.01 10.70 -14.74
N GLU A 64 -2.64 9.75 -15.45
CA GLU A 64 -2.56 9.79 -16.90
C GLU A 64 -3.26 11.07 -17.34
N PRO A 65 -2.58 11.99 -18.05
CA PRO A 65 -3.28 13.10 -18.65
C PRO A 65 -4.33 12.46 -19.56
N LYS A 66 -5.63 12.63 -19.23
CA LYS A 66 -6.72 12.25 -20.13
C LYS A 66 -6.33 12.81 -21.48
N GLY A 67 -6.10 11.90 -22.43
CA GLY A 67 -5.53 12.22 -23.73
C GLY A 67 -6.19 13.49 -24.24
N ARG A 68 -5.36 14.48 -24.54
CA ARG A 68 -5.74 15.66 -25.30
C ARG A 68 -6.41 15.09 -26.56
N ALA A 69 -7.74 15.13 -26.60
CA ALA A 69 -8.48 14.89 -27.83
C ALA A 69 -7.97 15.96 -28.80
N ALA A 70 -7.14 15.53 -29.76
CA ALA A 70 -6.73 16.33 -30.89
C ALA A 70 -7.90 16.42 -31.88
#